data_AF-A0A9D1C3W9-F1
#
_entry.id   AF-A0A9D1C3W9-F1
#
_cell.length_a   1.000
_cell.length_b   1.000
_cell.length_c   1.000
_cell.angle_alpha   90.00
_cell.angle_beta   90.00
_cell.angle_gamma   90.00
#
_symmetry.space_group_name_H-M   'P 1'
#
loop_
_entity.id
_entity.type
_entity.pdbx_description
1 polymer ?
#
loop_
_entity_poly.entity_id
_entity_poly.type
_entity_poly.pdbx_seq_one_letter_code
_entity_poly.pdbx_strand_id
1 'polypeptide(L)' 'MNKTVLITGSSRGIGRAIALKLADKNYNIVINYKERKDK' A
#
# COMPACT_ATOMS: atom_id res chain seq x y z
N MET A 1 -5.08 -12.04 -15.66
CA MET A 1 -4.01 -11.05 -15.41
C MET A 1 -4.51 -10.07 -14.37
N ASN A 2 -3.83 -9.95 -13.23
CA ASN A 2 -4.25 -9.04 -12.16
C ASN A 2 -3.73 -7.63 -12.45
N LYS A 3 -4.53 -6.60 -12.15
CA LYS A 3 -4.09 -5.20 -12.30
C LYS A 3 -3.01 -4.90 -11.26
N THR A 4 -1.99 -4.14 -11.67
CA THR A 4 -0.90 -3.72 -10.79
C THR A 4 -1.12 -2.28 -10.32
N VAL A 5 -0.90 -2.02 -9.02
CA VAL A 5 -1.09 -0.70 -8.39
C VAL A 5 0.13 -0.35 -7.55
N LEU A 6 0.66 0.87 -7.73
CA LEU A 6 1.68 1.47 -6.87
C LEU A 6 1.01 2.33 -5.79
N ILE A 7 1.32 2.09 -4.52
CA ILE A 7 0.77 2.83 -3.39
C ILE A 7 1.91 3.44 -2.58
N THR A 8 2.01 4.78 -2.62
CA THR A 8 2.94 5.57 -1.80
C THR A 8 2.31 5.91 -0.44
N GLY A 9 3.12 6.18 0.58
CA GLY A 9 2.64 6.48 1.93
C GLY A 9 1.88 5.31 2.58
N SER A 10 2.17 4.07 2.19
CA SER A 10 1.39 2.87 2.55
C SER A 10 1.74 2.27 3.92
N SER A 11 2.67 2.87 4.67
CA SER A 11 3.06 2.36 5.99
C SER A 11 2.00 2.53 7.08
N ARG A 12 1.10 3.51 6.94
CA ARG A 12 0.09 3.84 7.97
C ARG A 12 -1.15 4.51 7.36
N GLY A 13 -2.19 4.65 8.19
CA GLY A 13 -3.40 5.40 7.85
C GLY A 13 -4.09 4.92 6.57
N ILE A 14 -4.49 5.87 5.73
CA ILE A 14 -5.28 5.64 4.52
C ILE A 14 -4.52 4.77 3.51
N GLY A 15 -3.23 5.02 3.30
CA GLY A 15 -2.43 4.25 2.35
C GLY A 15 -2.40 2.76 2.68
N ARG A 16 -2.28 2.41 3.97
CA ARG A 16 -2.37 1.02 4.45
C ARG A 16 -3.75 0.42 4.23
N ALA A 17 -4.82 1.16 4.53
CA ALA A 17 -6.20 0.69 4.36
C ALA A 17 -6.52 0.40 2.88
N ILE A 18 -6.06 1.26 1.97
CA ILE A 18 -6.21 1.05 0.52
C ILE A 18 -5.45 -0.19 0.06
N ALA A 19 -4.20 -0.37 0.52
CA ALA A 19 -3.39 -1.54 0.18
C ALA A 19 -4.07 -2.86 0.58
N LEU A 20 -4.59 -2.92 1.81
CA LEU A 20 -5.34 -4.10 2.29
C LEU A 20 -6.60 -4.35 1.45
N LYS A 21 -7.39 -3.30 1.19
CA LYS A 21 -8.63 -3.43 0.42
C LYS A 21 -8.39 -3.90 -1.02
N LEU A 22 -7.27 -3.51 -1.64
CA LEU A 22 -6.90 -3.97 -2.97
C LEU A 22 -6.30 -5.38 -2.96
N ALA A 23 -5.60 -5.75 -1.87
CA ALA A 23 -5.08 -7.10 -1.71
C ALA A 23 -6.21 -8.12 -1.63
N ASP A 24 -7.27 -7.81 -0.87
CA ASP A 24 -8.50 -8.61 -0.78
C ASP A 24 -9.19 -8.81 -2.15
N LYS A 25 -8.92 -7.92 -3.11
CA LYS A 25 -9.46 -7.99 -4.48
C LYS A 25 -8.49 -8.63 -5.47
N ASN A 26 -7.43 -9.30 -5.01
CA ASN A 26 -6.41 -9.96 -5.84
C ASN A 26 -5.67 -9.02 -6.81
N TYR A 27 -5.38 -7.78 -6.39
CA TYR A 27 -4.49 -6.91 -7.16
C TYR A 27 -3.02 -7.26 -6.90
N ASN A 28 -2.16 -7.02 -7.88
CA ASN A 28 -0.72 -6.97 -7.65
C ASN A 28 -0.37 -5.59 -7.07
N ILE A 29 0.32 -5.54 -5.93
CA ILE A 29 0.51 -4.28 -5.21
C ILE A 29 2.01 -4.03 -4.99
N VAL A 30 2.46 -2.85 -5.40
CA VAL A 30 3.78 -2.32 -5.08
C VAL A 30 3.61 -1.27 -3.99
N ILE A 31 4.27 -1.46 -2.86
CA ILE A 31 4.20 -0.54 -1.72
C ILE A 31 5.46 0.32 -1.65
N ASN A 32 5.27 1.62 -1.45
CA ASN A 32 6.35 2.55 -1.14
C ASN A 32 5.99 3.38 0.09
N TYR A 33 6.93 3.51 1.02
CA TYR A 33 6.82 4.42 2.14
C TYR A 33 8.22 4.85 2.59
N LYS A 34 8.29 5.99 3.27
CA LYS A 34 9.48 6.43 3.98
C LYS A 34 9.32 6.08 5.44
N GLU A 35 10.28 5.35 5.99
CA GLU A 35 10.35 5.14 7.43
C GLU A 35 10.69 6.48 8.11
N ARG A 36 9.86 6.89 9.07
CA ARG A 36 10.23 7.90 10.04
C ARG A 36 10.68 7.15 11.28
N LYS A 37 11.95 7.29 11.65
CA LYS A 37 12.34 7.10 13.05
C LYS A 37 11.67 8.24 13.81
N ASP A 38 10.72 7.89 14.67
CA ASP A 38 10.15 8.86 15.60
C ASP A 38 11.30 9.47 16.41
N LYS A 39 11.27 10.80 16.59
CA LYS A 39 12.33 11.59 17.22
C LYS A 39 12.34 11.40 18.74
#